data_AF-T1CML8-F1
#
_entry.id   AF-T1CML8-F1
#
_cell.length_a   1.000
_cell.length_b   1.000
_cell.length_c   1.000
_cell.angle_alpha   90.00
_cell.angle_beta   90.00
_cell.angle_gamma   90.00
#
_symmetry.space_group_name_H-M   'P 1'
#
loop_
_entity.id
_entity.type
_entity.pdbx_description
1 polymer ?
#
loop_
_entity_poly.entity_id
_entity_poly.type
_entity_poly.pdbx_seq_one_letter_code
_entity_poly.pdbx_strand_id
1 'polypeptide(L)'
;MYKLTWCASTYDVNREVNNGRGPVDFKISKGGRDKTLVEFKLASNSKLKQNLKHQVGVYEAANDTAKSIKAILYFSETEFKKVQTALAELGLTGRRDVVLIDASPTNKPSASNVRDSQQASFKLYEDDASD
;
A
#
# COMPACT_ATOMS: atom_id res chain seq x y z
N MET A 1 9.57 13.71 0.51
CA MET A 1 10.19 12.46 1.03
C MET A 1 10.22 11.33 -0.01
N TYR A 2 9.15 11.01 -0.76
CA TYR A 2 9.08 9.80 -1.61
C TYR A 2 9.69 9.88 -3.04
N LYS A 3 10.56 10.86 -3.33
CA LYS A 3 11.10 11.07 -4.69
C LYS A 3 12.29 10.16 -5.03
N LEU A 4 12.92 9.57 -4.01
CA LEU A 4 14.21 8.89 -4.12
C LEU A 4 14.13 7.40 -4.48
N THR A 5 12.94 6.79 -4.50
CA THR A 5 12.77 5.35 -4.75
C THR A 5 12.68 4.97 -6.23
N TRP A 6 12.62 5.94 -7.15
CA TRP A 6 12.33 5.68 -8.58
C TRP A 6 13.47 6.08 -9.53
N CYS A 7 14.66 6.43 -9.01
CA CYS A 7 15.77 7.01 -9.78
C CYS A 7 16.42 6.08 -10.84
N ALA A 8 16.02 4.82 -10.93
CA ALA A 8 16.49 3.87 -11.95
C ALA A 8 15.33 3.08 -12.62
N SER A 9 14.12 3.61 -12.56
CA SER A 9 12.94 2.98 -13.11
C SER A 9 12.75 3.34 -14.58
N THR A 10 12.32 2.39 -15.42
CA THR A 10 11.82 2.70 -16.79
C THR A 10 10.43 3.37 -16.76
N TYR A 11 9.84 3.50 -15.58
CA TYR A 11 8.56 4.15 -15.36
C TYR A 11 8.74 5.64 -15.02
N ASP A 12 7.97 6.49 -15.68
CA ASP A 12 7.85 7.91 -15.38
C ASP A 12 6.86 8.13 -14.22
N VAL A 13 7.28 8.88 -13.20
CA VAL A 13 6.53 9.09 -11.95
C VAL A 13 6.26 10.57 -11.74
N ASN A 14 5.00 10.97 -11.87
CA ASN A 14 4.55 12.35 -11.72
C ASN A 14 3.67 12.52 -10.49
N ARG A 15 3.83 13.65 -9.79
CA ARG A 15 2.87 14.15 -8.79
C ARG A 15 2.05 15.23 -9.49
N GLU A 16 0.80 14.95 -9.87
CA GLU A 16 0.01 15.95 -10.58
C GLU A 16 -0.51 17.02 -9.62
N VAL A 17 -0.27 18.30 -9.95
CA VAL A 17 -1.00 19.43 -9.39
C VAL A 17 -2.12 19.78 -10.37
N ASN A 18 -3.34 19.33 -10.05
CA ASN A 18 -4.66 19.68 -10.60
C ASN A 18 -4.92 19.66 -12.11
N ASN A 19 -5.83 18.76 -12.53
CA ASN A 19 -6.64 18.88 -13.74
C ASN A 19 -8.15 18.68 -13.45
N GLY A 20 -8.66 19.34 -12.40
CA GLY A 20 -10.10 19.50 -12.15
C GLY A 20 -10.84 18.36 -11.41
N ARG A 21 -10.19 17.23 -11.10
CA ARG A 21 -10.80 16.09 -10.36
C ARG A 21 -10.28 15.89 -8.92
N GLY A 22 -9.43 16.79 -8.43
CA GLY A 22 -8.71 16.66 -7.16
C GLY A 22 -7.35 15.95 -7.32
N PRO A 23 -6.39 16.21 -6.42
CA PRO A 23 -5.02 15.72 -6.56
C PRO A 23 -4.95 14.20 -6.37
N VAL A 24 -4.39 13.50 -7.36
CA VAL A 24 -3.90 12.12 -7.20
C VAL A 24 -2.45 12.22 -6.73
N ASP A 25 -2.08 11.46 -5.71
CA ASP A 25 -0.74 11.56 -5.13
C ASP A 25 0.37 11.25 -6.13
N PHE A 26 0.19 10.19 -6.95
CA PHE A 26 1.14 9.81 -7.98
C PHE A 26 0.48 9.22 -9.23
N LYS A 27 1.13 9.44 -10.37
CA LYS A 27 0.89 8.77 -11.64
C LYS A 27 2.19 8.12 -12.09
N ILE A 28 2.15 6.82 -12.26
CA ILE A 28 3.27 5.98 -12.69
C ILE A 28 2.96 5.52 -14.12
N SER A 29 3.89 5.66 -15.06
CA SER A 29 3.63 5.30 -16.46
C SER A 29 4.81 4.67 -17.16
N LYS A 30 4.55 3.77 -18.12
CA LYS A 30 5.53 3.22 -19.06
C LYS A 30 5.12 3.61 -20.47
N GLY A 31 5.55 4.80 -20.89
CA GLY A 31 5.08 5.43 -22.13
C GLY A 31 3.64 5.95 -22.04
N GLY A 32 3.08 6.38 -23.18
CA GLY A 32 1.80 7.09 -23.22
C GLY A 32 0.54 6.25 -22.91
N ARG A 33 0.62 4.93 -23.08
CA ARG A 33 -0.54 4.00 -23.03
C ARG A 33 -0.65 3.19 -21.74
N ASP A 34 0.45 2.96 -21.01
CA ASP A 34 0.42 2.24 -19.73
C ASP A 34 0.62 3.21 -18.58
N LYS A 35 -0.47 3.55 -17.89
CA LYS A 35 -0.52 4.55 -16.83
C LYS A 35 -1.30 3.98 -15.65
N THR A 36 -0.71 4.05 -14.47
CA THR A 36 -1.35 3.68 -13.20
C THR A 36 -1.35 4.86 -12.25
N LEU A 37 -2.50 5.15 -11.66
CA LEU A 37 -2.64 6.17 -10.63
C LEU A 37 -2.49 5.53 -9.24
N VAL A 38 -1.71 6.11 -8.35
CA VAL A 38 -1.60 5.65 -6.95
C VAL A 38 -2.15 6.75 -6.04
N GLU A 39 -3.17 6.40 -5.27
CA GLU A 39 -3.86 7.27 -4.33
C GLU A 39 -3.62 6.75 -2.91
N PHE A 40 -3.01 7.57 -2.06
CA PHE A 40 -2.77 7.25 -0.66
C PHE A 40 -3.92 7.74 0.20
N LYS A 41 -4.33 6.92 1.17
CA LYS A 41 -5.39 7.24 2.13
C LYS A 41 -4.98 6.86 3.53
N LEU A 42 -5.52 7.59 4.51
CA LEU A 42 -5.39 7.26 5.92
C LEU A 42 -6.64 6.52 6.39
N ALA A 43 -6.45 5.41 7.10
CA ALA A 43 -7.52 4.65 7.76
C ALA A 43 -8.30 5.49 8.81
N SER A 44 -7.61 6.46 9.42
CA SER A 44 -8.18 7.43 10.37
C SER A 44 -9.22 8.35 9.74
N ASN A 45 -9.22 8.53 8.42
CA ASN A 45 -10.15 9.42 7.74
C ASN A 45 -11.60 8.94 7.93
N SER A 46 -12.42 9.76 8.60
CA SER A 46 -13.83 9.46 8.88
C SER A 46 -14.67 9.28 7.61
N LYS A 47 -14.27 9.91 6.49
CA LYS A 47 -14.94 9.83 5.19
C LYS A 47 -14.40 8.71 4.30
N LEU A 48 -13.47 7.87 4.77
CA LEU A 48 -12.83 6.83 3.96
C LEU A 48 -13.85 5.89 3.29
N LYS A 49 -14.79 5.32 4.06
CA LYS A 49 -15.82 4.41 3.53
C LYS A 49 -16.70 5.09 2.48
N GLN A 50 -17.13 6.32 2.73
CA GLN A 50 -17.90 7.11 1.78
C GLN A 50 -17.11 7.34 0.48
N ASN A 51 -15.83 7.73 0.58
CA ASN A 51 -14.97 7.97 -0.58
C ASN A 51 -14.74 6.70 -1.40
N LEU A 52 -14.56 5.55 -0.74
CA LEU A 52 -14.46 4.25 -1.41
C LEU A 52 -15.77 3.93 -2.14
N LYS A 53 -16.93 4.09 -1.48
CA LYS A 53 -18.25 3.83 -2.07
C LYS A 53 -18.51 4.65 -3.34
N HIS A 54 -18.24 5.96 -3.30
CA HIS A 54 -18.42 6.85 -4.46
C HIS A 54 -17.56 6.42 -5.63
N GLN A 55 -16.33 5.98 -5.37
CA GLN A 55 -15.45 5.47 -6.42
C GLN A 55 -16.00 4.17 -7.03
N VAL A 56 -16.53 3.23 -6.24
CA VAL A 56 -17.16 1.99 -6.76
C VAL A 56 -18.26 2.29 -7.78
N GLY A 57 -19.20 3.19 -7.45
CA GLY A 57 -20.29 3.53 -8.36
C GLY A 57 -19.82 4.20 -9.66
N VAL A 58 -18.72 4.96 -9.62
CA VAL A 58 -18.10 5.52 -10.83
C VAL A 58 -17.45 4.43 -11.69
N TYR A 59 -16.86 3.39 -11.09
CA TYR A 59 -16.26 2.26 -11.83
C TYR A 59 -17.33 1.39 -12.52
N GLU A 60 -18.46 1.12 -11.86
CA GLU A 60 -19.56 0.33 -12.46
C GLU A 60 -20.18 1.04 -13.68
N ALA A 61 -20.20 2.38 -13.67
CA ALA A 61 -20.77 3.19 -14.75
C ALA A 61 -19.78 3.44 -15.92
N ALA A 62 -18.48 3.39 -15.67
CA ALA A 62 -17.43 3.68 -16.66
C ALA A 62 -16.63 2.41 -16.98
N ASN A 63 -17.15 1.61 -17.91
CA ASN A 63 -16.60 0.32 -18.33
C ASN A 63 -15.25 0.39 -19.11
N ASP A 64 -14.46 1.44 -18.94
CA ASP A 64 -13.13 1.52 -19.54
C ASP A 64 -12.24 2.56 -18.83
N THR A 65 -11.72 2.25 -17.64
CA THR A 65 -10.96 3.24 -16.86
C THR A 65 -9.60 2.77 -16.37
N ALA A 66 -8.70 3.76 -16.28
CA ALA A 66 -7.29 3.64 -15.96
C ALA A 66 -7.01 2.81 -14.70
N LYS A 67 -5.96 1.99 -14.77
CA LYS A 67 -5.42 1.22 -13.62
C LYS A 67 -5.17 2.19 -12.46
N SER A 68 -5.78 1.98 -11.30
CA SER A 68 -5.54 2.82 -10.13
C SER A 68 -5.37 1.97 -8.88
N ILE A 69 -4.33 2.22 -8.08
CA ILE A 69 -4.06 1.52 -6.82
C ILE A 69 -4.39 2.46 -5.66
N LYS A 70 -5.10 1.96 -4.65
CA LYS A 70 -5.38 2.66 -3.40
C LYS A 70 -4.51 2.08 -2.30
N ALA A 71 -3.59 2.87 -1.79
CA ALA A 71 -2.73 2.50 -0.67
C ALA A 71 -3.31 3.11 0.62
N ILE A 72 -3.89 2.28 1.49
CA ILE A 72 -4.51 2.73 2.73
C ILE A 72 -3.56 2.42 3.89
N LEU A 73 -3.04 3.46 4.53
CA LEU A 73 -2.18 3.34 5.70
C LEU A 73 -3.05 3.23 6.97
N TYR A 74 -2.70 2.28 7.84
CA TYR A 74 -3.24 2.17 9.19
C TYR A 74 -2.11 2.16 10.21
N PHE A 75 -2.37 2.70 11.39
CA PHE A 75 -1.40 2.86 12.48
C PHE A 75 -1.80 2.07 13.73
N SER A 76 -2.97 1.44 13.73
CA SER A 76 -3.42 0.56 14.82
C SER A 76 -4.28 -0.59 14.31
N GLU A 77 -4.40 -1.63 15.15
CA GLU A 77 -5.31 -2.76 14.90
C GLU A 77 -6.77 -2.33 14.76
N THR A 78 -7.19 -1.32 15.54
CA THR A 78 -8.55 -0.75 15.46
C THR A 78 -8.81 -0.13 14.09
N GLU A 79 -7.84 0.62 13.55
CA GLU A 79 -7.93 1.17 12.21
C GLU A 79 -7.94 0.09 11.13
N PHE A 80 -7.09 -0.93 11.27
CA PHE A 80 -7.05 -2.07 10.36
C PHE A 80 -8.42 -2.78 10.29
N LYS A 81 -9.01 -3.13 11.44
CA LYS A 81 -10.34 -3.74 11.53
C LYS A 81 -11.42 -2.86 10.92
N LYS A 82 -11.41 -1.55 11.21
CA LYS A 82 -12.35 -0.58 10.63
C LYS A 82 -12.28 -0.59 9.10
N VAL A 83 -11.08 -0.61 8.52
CA VAL A 83 -10.90 -0.64 7.07
C VAL A 83 -11.37 -1.97 6.49
N GLN A 84 -11.00 -3.11 7.10
CA GLN A 84 -11.46 -4.42 6.64
C GLN A 84 -13.00 -4.52 6.62
N THR A 85 -13.67 -4.06 7.67
CA THR A 85 -15.14 -4.01 7.70
C THR A 85 -15.69 -3.14 6.58
N ALA A 86 -15.14 -1.94 6.39
CA ALA A 86 -15.58 -1.06 5.30
C ALA A 86 -15.37 -1.67 3.90
N LEU A 87 -14.28 -2.41 3.69
CA LEU A 87 -14.03 -3.12 2.43
C LEU A 87 -15.02 -4.27 2.23
N ALA A 88 -15.30 -5.06 3.27
CA ALA A 88 -16.26 -6.15 3.21
C ALA A 88 -17.67 -5.64 2.90
N GLU A 89 -18.13 -4.60 3.58
CA GLU A 89 -19.44 -3.97 3.36
C GLU A 89 -19.60 -3.39 1.94
N LEU A 90 -18.50 -3.04 1.28
CA LEU A 90 -18.48 -2.50 -0.08
C LEU A 90 -18.16 -3.57 -1.15
N GLY A 91 -17.95 -4.83 -0.77
CA GLY A 91 -17.55 -5.89 -1.71
C GLY A 91 -16.15 -5.71 -2.31
N LEU A 92 -15.26 -4.99 -1.62
CA LEU A 92 -13.91 -4.67 -2.08
C LEU A 92 -12.82 -5.55 -1.45
N THR A 93 -13.20 -6.55 -0.64
CA THR A 93 -12.27 -7.50 -0.04
C THR A 93 -11.47 -8.25 -1.10
N GLY A 94 -10.15 -8.37 -0.90
CA GLY A 94 -9.27 -9.14 -1.79
C GLY A 94 -8.96 -8.47 -3.14
N ARG A 95 -9.45 -7.25 -3.38
CA ARG A 95 -9.12 -6.48 -4.57
C ARG A 95 -7.64 -6.16 -4.64
N ARG A 96 -6.97 -6.56 -5.74
CA ARG A 96 -5.53 -6.34 -5.95
C ARG A 96 -5.15 -4.85 -6.04
N ASP A 97 -6.10 -4.01 -6.40
CA ASP A 97 -5.95 -2.56 -6.53
C ASP A 97 -6.23 -1.80 -5.22
N VAL A 98 -6.49 -2.52 -4.11
CA VAL A 98 -6.58 -1.95 -2.75
C VAL A 98 -5.51 -2.60 -1.87
N VAL A 99 -4.54 -1.82 -1.45
CA VAL A 99 -3.39 -2.26 -0.65
C VAL A 99 -3.50 -1.65 0.74
N LEU A 100 -3.50 -2.50 1.77
CA LEU A 100 -3.41 -2.06 3.17
C LEU A 100 -1.94 -2.06 3.58
N ILE A 101 -1.46 -0.91 4.08
CA ILE A 101 -0.08 -0.73 4.52
C ILE A 101 -0.08 -0.56 6.04
N ASP A 102 0.56 -1.50 6.71
CA ASP A 102 0.81 -1.41 8.14
C ASP A 102 1.87 -0.35 8.42
N ALA A 103 1.46 0.81 8.94
CA ALA A 103 2.32 1.88 9.39
C ALA A 103 2.37 1.98 10.93
N SER A 104 1.91 0.94 11.66
CA SER A 104 1.99 0.90 13.12
C SER A 104 3.44 0.99 13.60
N PRO A 105 3.73 1.87 14.59
CA PRO A 105 5.08 2.06 15.10
C PRO A 105 5.49 0.99 16.14
N THR A 106 4.53 0.26 16.69
CA THR A 106 4.75 -0.63 17.85
C THR A 106 4.95 -2.10 17.50
N ASN A 107 4.61 -2.53 16.29
CA ASN A 107 4.65 -3.94 15.88
C ASN A 107 5.80 -4.27 14.93
N LYS A 108 6.69 -3.31 14.66
CA LYS A 108 7.88 -3.49 13.81
C LYS A 108 9.12 -3.18 14.64
N PRO A 109 10.00 -4.17 14.91
CA PRO A 109 11.29 -3.89 15.54
C PRO A 109 12.11 -2.97 14.63
N SER A 110 12.87 -2.04 15.21
CA SER A 110 13.81 -1.25 14.41
C SER A 110 14.84 -2.18 13.76
N ALA A 111 15.28 -1.87 12.54
CA ALA A 111 16.26 -2.68 11.81
C ALA A 111 17.56 -2.92 12.61
N SER A 112 17.91 -2.00 13.51
CA SER A 112 19.06 -2.11 14.43
C SER A 112 18.87 -3.08 15.60
N ASN A 113 17.63 -3.51 15.87
CA ASN A 113 17.26 -4.37 17.00
C ASN A 113 16.75 -5.75 16.57
N VAL A 114 16.76 -6.04 15.26
CA VAL A 114 16.45 -7.37 14.75
C VAL A 114 17.62 -8.28 15.10
N ARG A 115 17.41 -9.23 16.03
CA ARG A 115 18.32 -10.35 16.24
C ARG A 115 17.88 -11.46 15.30
N ASP A 116 18.75 -11.84 14.35
CA ASP A 116 18.50 -12.96 13.45
C ASP A 116 18.36 -14.24 14.28
N SER A 117 17.11 -14.68 14.45
CA SER A 117 16.75 -15.88 15.21
C SER A 117 17.15 -17.17 14.47
N GLN A 118 17.74 -17.08 13.28
CA GLN A 118 18.18 -18.21 12.48
C GLN A 118 19.66 -18.57 12.64
N GLN A 119 20.49 -17.75 13.31
CA GLN A 119 21.92 -18.03 13.44
C GLN A 119 22.27 -18.93 14.64
N ALA A 120 21.37 -19.06 15.63
CA ALA A 120 21.60 -19.90 16.81
C ALA A 120 21.46 -21.40 16.53
N SER A 121 20.68 -21.79 15.51
CA SER A 121 20.46 -23.20 15.18
C SER A 121 21.63 -23.86 14.43
N PHE A 122 22.53 -23.08 13.82
CA PHE A 122 23.65 -23.61 13.04
C PHE A 122 24.87 -23.92 13.91
N LYS A 123 25.05 -23.19 15.02
CA LYS A 123 26.24 -23.30 15.87
C LYS A 123 26.24 -24.51 16.79
N LEU A 124 25.09 -25.14 17.03
CA LEU A 124 24.98 -26.35 17.86
C LEU A 124 25.36 -27.64 17.12
N TYR A 125 25.65 -27.59 15.81
CA TYR A 125 26.04 -28.77 15.02
C TYR A 125 27.54 -28.86 14.71
N GLU A 126 28.32 -27.81 14.95
CA GLU A 126 29.78 -27.81 14.68
C GLU A 126 30.63 -28.23 15.89
N ASP A 127 30.08 -28.18 17.11
CA ASP A 127 30.83 -28.52 18.34
C ASP A 127 30.86 -30.04 18.64
N ASP A 128 30.09 -30.87 17.91
CA ASP A 128 30.02 -32.33 18.11
C ASP A 128 30.90 -33.13 17.12
N ALA A 129 31.71 -32.46 16.28
CA ALA A 129 32.50 -33.10 15.22
C ALA A 129 34.02 -32.99 15.43
N SER A 130 34.51 -33.25 16.65
CA SER A 130 35.94 -33.44 16.91
C SER A 130 36.20 -34.78 17.62
N ASP A 131 36.70 -35.74 16.85
CA ASP A 131 37.51 -36.88 17.30
C ASP A 131 38.68 -37.03 16.31
#